data_AF-A0A0C4YSA0-F1
#
_entry.id   AF-A0A0C4YSA0-F1
#
_cell.length_a   1.000
_cell.length_b   1.000
_cell.length_c   1.000
_cell.angle_alpha   90.00
_cell.angle_beta   90.00
_cell.angle_gamma   90.00
#
_symmetry.space_group_name_H-M   'P 1'
#
loop_
_entity.id
_entity.type
_entity.pdbx_description
1 polymer ?
#
loop_
_entity_poly.entity_id
_entity_poly.type
_entity_poly.pdbx_seq_one_letter_code
_entity_poly.pdbx_strand_id
1 'polypeptide(L)'
;MVLSTDWREVADCYARKLGLQRDKAVDITFARFGYEGTLLMFAPDRLDRIELAEAHDPAFAMGRFSGKRGDALYMCYIETHDLADVIRRLESRNAKWTRRTDTGKPEQDGLWIHPSALNGVLLGVSRTSLAWGWSGSPEKVEEISEVQS
;
A
#
# COMPACT_ATOMS: atom_id res chain seq x y z
N MET A 1 -4.36 -6.26 3.56
CA MET A 1 -4.31 -7.35 4.55
C MET A 1 -3.12 -8.22 4.22
N VAL A 2 -2.49 -8.77 5.26
CA VAL A 2 -1.48 -9.82 5.09
C VAL A 2 -2.13 -11.13 5.50
N LEU A 3 -1.86 -12.18 4.74
CA LEU A 3 -2.47 -13.49 4.86
C LEU A 3 -1.41 -14.57 5.11
N SER A 4 -1.75 -15.46 6.03
CA SER A 4 -1.19 -16.80 6.22
C SER A 4 -2.00 -17.88 5.48
N THR A 5 -3.23 -17.56 5.08
CA THR A 5 -4.11 -18.39 4.25
C THR A 5 -3.90 -18.10 2.76
N ASP A 6 -4.20 -19.06 1.88
CA ASP A 6 -4.14 -18.87 0.41
C ASP A 6 -4.97 -17.64 0.01
N TRP A 7 -4.32 -16.68 -0.64
CA TRP A 7 -4.98 -15.41 -0.99
C TRP A 7 -6.18 -15.61 -1.92
N ARG A 8 -6.21 -16.67 -2.73
CA ARG A 8 -7.31 -16.96 -3.67
C ARG A 8 -8.58 -17.30 -2.93
N GLU A 9 -8.49 -18.13 -1.89
CA GLU A 9 -9.64 -18.49 -1.05
C GLU A 9 -10.21 -17.27 -0.32
N VAL A 10 -9.31 -16.43 0.21
CA VAL A 10 -9.71 -15.18 0.89
C VAL A 10 -10.32 -14.21 -0.13
N ALA A 11 -9.75 -14.09 -1.32
CA ALA A 11 -10.24 -13.22 -2.39
C ALA A 11 -11.67 -13.59 -2.80
N ASP A 12 -11.94 -14.88 -3.04
CA ASP A 12 -13.26 -15.36 -3.42
C ASP A 12 -14.28 -15.15 -2.29
N CYS A 13 -13.86 -15.35 -1.04
CA CYS A 13 -14.69 -15.08 0.12
C CYS A 13 -15.07 -13.59 0.23
N TYR A 14 -14.09 -12.69 0.08
CA TYR A 14 -14.31 -11.24 0.15
C TYR A 14 -15.15 -10.74 -1.02
N ALA A 15 -14.84 -11.16 -2.24
CA ALA A 15 -15.60 -10.79 -3.43
C ALA A 15 -17.06 -11.17 -3.29
N ARG A 16 -17.36 -12.40 -2.85
CA ARG A 16 -18.74 -12.85 -2.60
C ARG A 16 -19.44 -12.06 -1.50
N LYS A 17 -18.76 -11.80 -0.36
CA LYS A 17 -19.39 -11.13 0.80
C LYS A 17 -19.61 -9.64 0.58
N LEU A 18 -18.73 -8.99 -0.17
CA LEU A 18 -18.76 -7.55 -0.43
C LEU A 18 -19.38 -7.20 -1.80
N GLY A 19 -19.74 -8.20 -2.61
CA GLY A 19 -20.30 -7.99 -3.95
C GLY A 19 -19.29 -7.42 -4.95
N LEU A 20 -18.01 -7.76 -4.82
CA LEU A 20 -16.94 -7.25 -5.70
C LEU A 20 -16.80 -8.12 -6.96
N GLN A 21 -16.40 -7.49 -8.05
CA GLN A 21 -16.17 -8.15 -9.34
C GLN A 21 -14.78 -8.80 -9.37
N ARG A 22 -14.74 -10.13 -9.24
CA ARG A 22 -13.48 -10.89 -9.17
C ARG A 22 -12.64 -10.78 -10.44
N ASP A 23 -13.27 -10.62 -11.60
CA ASP A 23 -12.65 -10.42 -12.91
C ASP A 23 -12.03 -9.02 -13.09
N LYS A 24 -12.30 -8.09 -12.15
CA LYS A 24 -11.70 -6.75 -12.10
C LYS A 24 -10.57 -6.64 -11.07
N ALA A 25 -10.23 -7.74 -10.40
CA ALA A 25 -9.11 -7.76 -9.50
C ALA A 25 -7.79 -7.69 -10.26
N VAL A 26 -6.76 -7.14 -9.61
CA VAL A 26 -5.42 -7.02 -10.19
C VAL A 26 -4.48 -7.93 -9.41
N ASP A 27 -3.93 -8.94 -10.07
CA ASP A 27 -2.95 -9.82 -9.45
C ASP A 27 -1.62 -9.08 -9.28
N ILE A 28 -0.98 -9.29 -8.13
CA ILE A 28 0.24 -8.60 -7.75
C ILE A 28 1.28 -9.60 -7.26
N THR A 29 2.53 -9.34 -7.61
CA THR A 29 3.69 -10.06 -7.08
C THR A 29 4.78 -9.05 -6.77
N PHE A 30 5.22 -9.03 -5.52
CA PHE A 30 6.26 -8.13 -5.05
C PHE A 30 7.39 -8.93 -4.42
N ALA A 31 8.23 -9.52 -5.26
CA ALA A 31 9.37 -10.34 -4.81
C ALA A 31 10.31 -9.59 -3.84
N ARG A 32 10.50 -8.27 -4.03
CA ARG A 32 11.27 -7.40 -3.13
C ARG A 32 10.72 -7.39 -1.69
N PHE A 33 9.42 -7.63 -1.53
CA PHE A 33 8.74 -7.63 -0.24
C PHE A 33 8.26 -9.03 0.18
N GLY A 34 8.54 -10.06 -0.64
CA GLY A 34 8.28 -11.45 -0.32
C GLY A 34 6.80 -11.85 -0.29
N TYR A 35 5.98 -11.29 -1.18
CA TYR A 35 4.54 -11.65 -1.23
C TYR A 35 3.97 -11.69 -2.65
N GLU A 36 2.90 -12.46 -2.79
CA GLU A 36 2.00 -12.45 -3.93
C GLU A 36 0.56 -12.21 -3.46
N GLY A 37 -0.35 -11.92 -4.37
CA GLY A 37 -1.75 -11.75 -4.02
C GLY A 37 -2.56 -11.00 -5.06
N THR A 38 -3.55 -10.26 -4.59
CA THR A 38 -4.48 -9.55 -5.47
C THR A 38 -4.99 -8.25 -4.84
N LEU A 39 -5.38 -7.33 -5.71
CA LEU A 39 -6.09 -6.12 -5.36
C LEU A 39 -7.57 -6.31 -5.73
N LEU A 40 -8.44 -6.41 -4.73
CA LEU A 40 -9.88 -6.39 -4.93
C LEU A 40 -10.37 -4.95 -5.06
N MET A 41 -10.74 -4.57 -6.28
CA MET A 41 -11.19 -3.23 -6.61
C MET A 41 -12.65 -3.02 -6.20
N PHE A 42 -12.98 -1.88 -5.59
CA PHE A 42 -14.38 -1.49 -5.36
C PHE A 42 -15.03 -0.92 -6.63
N ALA A 43 -14.24 -0.23 -7.46
CA ALA A 43 -14.64 0.25 -8.78
C ALA A 43 -13.41 0.25 -9.72
N PRO A 44 -13.54 -0.13 -11.00
CA PRO A 44 -12.40 -0.22 -11.94
C PRO A 44 -11.69 1.13 -12.20
N ASP A 45 -12.38 2.24 -11.98
CA ASP A 45 -11.92 3.60 -12.22
C ASP A 45 -11.52 4.36 -10.94
N ARG A 46 -11.57 3.71 -9.77
CA ARG A 46 -11.14 4.28 -8.48
C ARG A 46 -10.03 3.47 -7.82
N LEU A 47 -9.22 4.14 -7.00
CA LEU A 47 -8.11 3.50 -6.28
C LEU A 47 -8.55 2.80 -4.99
N ASP A 48 -9.76 3.04 -4.50
CA ASP A 48 -10.29 2.33 -3.33
C ASP A 48 -10.30 0.81 -3.60
N ARG A 49 -9.54 0.07 -2.80
CA ARG A 49 -9.34 -1.37 -2.97
C ARG A 49 -8.91 -2.04 -1.69
N ILE A 50 -9.08 -3.35 -1.64
CA ILE A 50 -8.52 -4.22 -0.60
C ILE A 50 -7.35 -4.98 -1.22
N GLU A 51 -6.14 -4.72 -0.72
CA GLU A 51 -4.98 -5.55 -1.04
C GLU A 51 -4.99 -6.81 -0.16
N LEU A 52 -4.94 -7.98 -0.77
CA LEU A 52 -4.77 -9.27 -0.13
C LEU A 52 -3.38 -9.78 -0.49
N ALA A 53 -2.48 -9.83 0.49
CA ALA A 53 -1.08 -10.22 0.28
C ALA A 53 -0.76 -11.48 1.09
N GLU A 54 -0.52 -12.59 0.40
CA GLU A 54 -0.01 -13.82 0.99
C GLU A 54 1.50 -13.71 1.17
N ALA A 55 1.94 -13.72 2.42
CA ALA A 55 3.35 -13.54 2.77
C ALA A 55 3.71 -14.48 3.92
N HIS A 56 4.60 -15.44 3.67
CA HIS A 56 5.00 -16.44 4.68
C HIS A 56 6.47 -16.35 5.07
N ASP A 57 7.31 -15.71 4.25
CA ASP A 57 8.75 -15.73 4.46
C ASP A 57 9.17 -14.80 5.61
N PRO A 58 9.70 -15.34 6.73
CA PRO A 58 10.11 -14.54 7.89
C PRO A 58 11.33 -13.64 7.62
N ALA A 59 12.02 -13.79 6.49
CA ALA A 59 13.01 -12.83 6.05
C ALA A 59 12.39 -11.44 5.83
N PHE A 60 11.10 -11.37 5.46
CA PHE A 60 10.39 -10.13 5.17
C PHE A 60 9.45 -9.69 6.30
N ALA A 61 9.13 -8.39 6.33
CA ALA A 61 8.32 -7.79 7.39
C ALA A 61 6.89 -8.35 7.44
N MET A 62 6.27 -8.56 6.27
CA MET A 62 4.91 -9.11 6.17
C MET A 62 4.87 -10.58 6.60
N GLY A 63 5.87 -11.39 6.21
CA GLY A 63 5.96 -12.80 6.66
C GLY A 63 6.19 -12.95 8.17
N ARG A 64 7.00 -12.07 8.79
CA ARG A 64 7.08 -12.03 10.27
C ARG A 64 5.77 -11.61 10.93
N PHE A 65 5.01 -10.72 10.29
CA PHE A 65 3.74 -10.25 10.82
C PHE A 65 2.67 -11.34 10.75
N SER A 66 2.47 -11.98 9.59
CA SER A 66 1.52 -13.09 9.43
C SER A 66 1.87 -14.27 10.32
N GLY A 67 3.14 -14.66 10.40
CA GLY A 67 3.57 -15.75 11.29
C GLY A 67 3.23 -15.50 12.77
N LYS A 68 3.14 -14.24 13.20
CA LYS A 68 2.78 -13.87 14.57
C LYS A 68 1.29 -13.61 14.78
N ARG A 69 0.58 -13.10 13.77
CA ARG A 69 -0.79 -12.58 13.90
C ARG A 69 -1.84 -13.40 13.16
N GLY A 70 -1.42 -14.32 12.30
CA GLY A 70 -2.28 -14.92 11.27
C GLY A 70 -2.73 -13.90 10.25
N ASP A 71 -3.87 -14.18 9.62
CA ASP A 71 -4.54 -13.28 8.69
C ASP A 71 -5.01 -12.01 9.39
N ALA A 72 -4.50 -10.85 8.97
CA ALA A 72 -4.81 -9.60 9.65
C ALA A 72 -4.68 -8.34 8.76
N LEU A 73 -5.34 -7.27 9.19
CA LEU A 73 -5.10 -5.94 8.66
C LEU A 73 -3.68 -5.49 9.05
N TYR A 74 -2.86 -5.21 8.04
CA TYR A 74 -1.45 -4.89 8.22
C TYR A 74 -1.16 -3.39 8.11
N MET A 75 -1.80 -2.73 7.14
CA MET A 75 -1.54 -1.35 6.77
C MET A 75 -2.76 -0.75 6.09
N CYS A 76 -2.96 0.54 6.30
CA CYS A 76 -3.84 1.37 5.48
C CYS A 76 -3.00 2.17 4.47
N TYR A 77 -3.58 2.57 3.36
CA TYR A 77 -2.90 3.38 2.35
C TYR A 77 -3.80 4.54 1.93
N ILE A 78 -3.22 5.74 1.81
CA ILE A 78 -3.92 6.94 1.35
C ILE A 78 -3.11 7.65 0.27
N GLU A 79 -3.76 8.50 -0.49
CA GLU A 79 -3.10 9.47 -1.36
C GLU A 79 -3.19 10.89 -0.80
N THR A 80 -2.27 11.76 -1.21
CA THR A 80 -2.27 13.18 -0.91
C THR A 80 -1.84 13.99 -2.13
N HIS A 81 -2.43 15.17 -2.30
CA HIS A 81 -1.98 16.15 -3.30
C HIS A 81 -0.76 16.95 -2.83
N ASP A 82 -0.49 16.96 -1.52
CA ASP A 82 0.62 17.71 -0.91
C ASP A 82 1.42 16.79 0.03
N LEU A 83 2.36 16.05 -0.55
CA LEU A 83 3.24 15.17 0.23
C LEU A 83 4.23 15.99 1.09
N ALA A 84 4.60 17.20 0.65
CA ALA A 84 5.52 18.07 1.37
C ALA A 84 4.90 18.59 2.68
N ASP A 85 3.61 18.97 2.70
CA ASP A 85 2.89 19.30 3.94
C ASP A 85 2.85 18.11 4.89
N VAL A 86 2.56 16.90 4.39
CA VAL A 86 2.55 15.67 5.22
C VAL A 86 3.91 15.47 5.89
N ILE A 87 4.99 15.53 5.12
CA ILE A 87 6.36 15.40 5.63
C ILE A 87 6.65 16.48 6.68
N ARG A 88 6.42 17.76 6.35
CA ARG A 88 6.65 18.88 7.28
C ARG A 88 5.88 18.70 8.59
N ARG A 89 4.63 18.23 8.53
CA ARG A 89 3.80 17.98 9.73
C ARG A 89 4.31 16.82 10.57
N LEU A 90 4.84 15.76 9.94
CA LEU A 90 5.48 14.65 10.64
C LEU A 90 6.78 15.12 11.33
N GLU A 91 7.63 15.86 10.62
CA GLU A 91 8.89 16.39 11.14
C GLU A 91 8.68 17.38 12.29
N SER A 92 7.70 18.30 12.17
CA SER A 92 7.36 19.25 13.24
C SER A 92 6.92 18.58 14.55
N ARG A 93 6.49 17.32 14.48
CA ARG A 93 6.06 16.50 15.63
C ARG A 93 7.11 15.46 16.03
N ASN A 94 8.29 15.48 15.40
CA ASN A 94 9.32 14.45 15.54
C ASN A 94 8.75 13.02 15.37
N ALA A 95 7.78 12.87 14.46
CA ALA A 95 7.13 11.59 14.19
C ALA A 95 8.01 10.70 13.31
N LYS A 96 8.02 9.40 13.57
CA LYS A 96 8.80 8.43 12.79
C LYS A 96 8.10 8.10 11.47
N TRP A 97 8.84 8.18 10.37
CA TRP A 97 8.40 7.77 9.03
C TRP A 97 9.59 7.32 8.19
N THR A 98 9.33 6.60 7.11
CA THR A 98 10.32 6.09 6.16
C THR A 98 9.96 6.54 4.75
N ARG A 99 10.94 7.09 4.04
CA ARG A 99 10.83 7.48 2.61
C ARG A 99 10.61 6.26 1.70
N ARG A 100 9.91 6.47 0.58
CA ARG A 100 9.72 5.45 -0.46
C ARG A 100 10.97 5.26 -1.32
N THR A 101 11.65 6.35 -1.63
CA THR A 101 12.80 6.39 -2.53
C THR A 101 14.07 6.80 -1.80
N ASP A 102 15.19 6.13 -2.08
CA ASP A 102 16.48 6.44 -1.48
C ASP A 102 17.42 7.07 -2.52
N THR A 103 17.08 8.28 -2.97
CA THR A 103 17.75 8.97 -4.08
C THR A 103 18.57 10.19 -3.63
N GLY A 104 18.67 10.44 -2.32
CA GLY A 104 19.26 11.67 -1.77
C GLY A 104 18.47 12.96 -2.06
N LYS A 105 17.43 12.90 -2.90
CA LYS A 105 16.52 14.01 -3.19
C LYS A 105 15.41 14.11 -2.13
N PRO A 106 14.69 15.25 -2.06
CA PRO A 106 13.43 15.33 -1.33
C PRO A 106 12.45 14.24 -1.78
N GLU A 107 11.77 13.63 -0.83
CA GLU A 107 10.77 12.59 -1.12
C GLU A 107 9.54 13.22 -1.77
N GLN A 108 9.12 12.68 -2.91
CA GLN A 108 8.03 13.21 -3.74
C GLN A 108 7.00 12.15 -4.13
N ASP A 109 7.35 10.86 -4.07
CA ASP A 109 6.47 9.77 -4.50
C ASP A 109 5.64 9.24 -3.34
N GLY A 110 6.23 9.08 -2.16
CA GLY A 110 5.48 8.60 -1.00
C GLY A 110 6.32 8.25 0.20
N LEU A 111 5.65 7.79 1.25
CA LEU A 111 6.28 7.41 2.52
C LEU A 111 5.45 6.38 3.27
N TRP A 112 6.04 5.81 4.33
CA TRP A 112 5.34 5.01 5.33
C TRP A 112 5.48 5.67 6.69
N ILE A 113 4.36 5.96 7.35
CA ILE A 113 4.32 6.49 8.71
C ILE A 113 4.39 5.31 9.68
N HIS A 114 5.37 5.37 10.59
CA HIS A 114 5.60 4.29 11.55
C HIS A 114 4.41 4.16 12.53
N PRO A 115 3.99 2.94 12.93
CA PRO A 115 2.87 2.72 13.85
C PRO A 115 2.92 3.52 15.15
N SER A 116 4.11 3.79 15.67
CA SER A 116 4.28 4.61 16.90
C SER A 116 3.81 6.06 16.75
N ALA A 117 3.66 6.57 15.52
CA ALA A 117 3.13 7.90 15.26
C ALA A 117 1.60 7.91 15.10
N LEU A 118 0.96 6.74 14.95
CA LEU A 118 -0.47 6.59 14.64
C LEU A 118 -1.15 5.53 15.51
N ASN A 119 -0.80 5.47 16.80
CA ASN A 119 -1.42 4.56 17.79
C ASN A 119 -1.49 3.09 17.35
N GLY A 120 -0.46 2.61 16.65
CA GLY A 120 -0.35 1.22 16.20
C GLY A 120 -0.72 0.98 14.73
N VAL A 121 -1.17 1.98 13.98
CA VAL A 121 -1.49 1.85 12.56
C VAL A 121 -0.28 2.16 11.67
N LEU A 122 0.14 1.18 10.87
CA LEU A 122 1.06 1.44 9.75
C LEU A 122 0.27 2.11 8.62
N LEU A 123 0.71 3.28 8.17
CA LEU A 123 0.03 4.04 7.10
C LEU A 123 1.01 4.33 5.96
N GLY A 124 0.71 3.81 4.78
CA GLY A 124 1.37 4.22 3.55
C GLY A 124 0.70 5.47 2.97
N VAL A 125 1.51 6.37 2.41
CA VAL A 125 1.05 7.58 1.73
C VAL A 125 1.75 7.64 0.38
N SER A 126 1.01 7.91 -0.68
CA SER A 126 1.58 8.30 -1.98
C SER A 126 1.13 9.68 -2.39
N ARG A 127 1.85 10.30 -3.32
CA ARG A 127 1.27 11.37 -4.14
C ARG A 127 0.06 10.84 -4.91
N THR A 128 -0.81 11.75 -5.31
CA THR A 128 -1.97 11.46 -6.17
C THR A 128 -1.57 10.68 -7.41
N SER A 129 -2.45 9.76 -7.82
CA SER A 129 -2.33 8.89 -8.99
C SER A 129 -1.22 7.82 -8.95
N LEU A 130 -0.16 7.99 -8.16
CA LEU A 130 1.00 7.08 -8.18
C LEU A 130 0.62 5.62 -7.92
N ALA A 131 -0.40 5.39 -7.08
CA ALA A 131 -0.89 4.05 -6.76
C ALA A 131 -1.47 3.29 -7.96
N TRP A 132 -1.87 3.97 -9.03
CA TRP A 132 -2.25 3.32 -10.28
C TRP A 132 -1.12 2.50 -10.90
N GLY A 133 0.13 2.89 -10.65
CA GLY A 133 1.33 2.18 -11.13
C GLY A 133 1.42 0.72 -10.67
N TRP A 134 0.73 0.36 -9.59
CA TRP A 134 0.59 -1.02 -9.14
C TRP A 134 -0.86 -1.50 -9.03
N SER A 135 -1.82 -0.75 -9.57
CA SER A 135 -3.25 -1.06 -9.48
C SER A 135 -3.89 -1.31 -10.85
N GLY A 136 -3.11 -1.83 -11.79
CA GLY A 136 -3.62 -2.32 -13.09
C GLY A 136 -3.86 -1.26 -14.17
N SER A 137 -3.61 0.03 -13.89
CA SER A 137 -3.74 1.12 -14.86
C SER A 137 -2.55 2.09 -14.80
N PRO A 138 -1.31 1.62 -15.02
CA PRO A 138 -0.11 2.45 -14.87
C PRO A 138 -0.10 3.70 -15.75
N GLU A 139 -0.84 3.70 -16.86
CA GLU A 139 -1.05 4.86 -17.74
C GLU A 139 -1.78 6.02 -17.07
N LYS A 140 -2.46 5.79 -15.94
CA LYS A 140 -3.12 6.84 -15.14
C LYS A 140 -2.18 7.52 -14.16
N VAL A 141 -0.92 7.10 -14.06
CA VAL A 141 0.07 7.75 -13.20
C VAL A 141 0.49 9.06 -13.84
N GLU A 142 0.23 10.17 -13.14
CA GLU A 142 0.70 11.49 -13.53
C GLU A 142 2.21 11.61 -13.26
N GLU A 143 2.94 12.25 -14.17
CA GLU A 143 4.35 12.57 -13.96
C GLU A 143 4.52 13.68 -12.92
N ILE A 144 5.67 13.69 -12.24
CA ILE A 144 6.02 14.80 -11.37
C ILE A 144 6.38 15.97 -12.27
N SER A 145 5.51 16.98 -12.33
CA SER A 145 5.86 18.24 -12.98
C SER A 145 7.05 18.85 -12.25
N GLU A 146 8.17 19.07 -12.94
CA GLU A 146 9.27 19.86 -12.41
C GLU A 146 8.74 21.26 -12.10
N VAL A 147 8.62 21.59 -10.81
CA VAL A 147 8.38 22.98 -10.41
C VAL A 147 9.65 23.74 -10.77
N GLN A 148 9.62 24.46 -11.89
CA GLN A 148 10.65 25.43 -12.23
C GLN A 148 10.80 26.38 -11.03
N SER A 149 11.96 26.29 -10.39
CA SER A 149 12.38 27.13 -9.27
C SER A 149 12.83 28.49 -9.78
#